data_AF-A0A382V4H3-F1
#
_entry.id   AF-A0A382V4H3-F1
#
_cell.length_a   1.000
_cell.length_b   1.000
_cell.length_c   1.000
_cell.angle_alpha   90.00
_cell.angle_beta   90.00
_cell.angle_gamma   90.00
#
_symmetry.space_group_name_H-M   'P 1'
#
loop_
_entity.id
_entity.type
_entity.pdbx_description
1 polymer ?
#
loop_
_entity_poly.entity_id
_entity_poly.type
_entity_poly.pdbx_seq_one_letter_code
_entity_poly.pdbx_strand_id
1 'polypeptide(L)' 'MNVSFLIRKNQNFINKSHLNDYKKTKKNNRKIAKTRRQRGYQWESTLVKRFNSTEGWKAFRLGSPS' A
#
# COMPACT_ATOMS: atom_id res chain seq x y z
N MET A 1 -18.98 25.13 -35.01
CA MET A 1 -18.17 24.61 -33.88
C MET A 1 -16.76 24.34 -34.40
N ASN A 2 -15.72 24.86 -33.74
CA ASN A 2 -14.35 24.70 -34.24
C ASN A 2 -13.81 23.29 -33.95
N VAL A 3 -13.29 22.59 -34.96
CA VAL A 3 -12.77 21.22 -34.86
C VAL A 3 -11.61 21.14 -33.86
N SER A 4 -10.76 22.17 -33.80
CA SER A 4 -9.65 22.24 -32.83
C SER A 4 -10.12 22.28 -31.37
N PHE A 5 -11.27 22.90 -31.12
CA PHE A 5 -11.88 22.97 -29.78
C PHE A 5 -12.42 21.61 -29.33
N LEU A 6 -13.02 20.84 -30.25
CA LEU A 6 -13.50 19.49 -29.98
C LEU A 6 -12.33 18.54 -29.68
N ILE A 7 -11.26 18.61 -30.48
CA ILE A 7 -10.04 17.81 -30.26
C ILE A 7 -9.43 18.12 -28.88
N ARG A 8 -9.31 19.41 -28.53
CA ARG A 8 -8.77 19.83 -27.22
C ARG A 8 -9.63 19.34 -26.04
N LYS A 9 -10.96 19.38 -26.18
CA LYS A 9 -11.86 18.84 -25.14
C LYS A 9 -11.69 17.33 -24.95
N ASN A 10 -11.56 16.57 -26.04
CA ASN A 10 -11.33 15.13 -25.95
C ASN A 10 -9.98 14.82 -25.28
N GLN A 11 -8.90 15.52 -25.69
CA GLN A 11 -7.59 15.34 -25.06
C GLN A 11 -7.61 15.63 -23.55
N ASN A 12 -8.32 16.68 -23.13
CA ASN A 12 -8.49 17.00 -21.71
C ASN A 12 -9.26 15.91 -20.95
N PHE A 13 -10.26 15.30 -21.58
CA PHE A 13 -11.02 14.19 -20.99
C PHE A 13 -10.13 12.96 -20.78
N ILE A 14 -9.34 12.57 -21.79
CA ILE A 14 -8.37 11.46 -21.72
C ILE A 14 -7.32 11.71 -20.64
N ASN A 15 -6.78 12.93 -20.57
CA ASN A 15 -5.80 13.28 -19.53
C ASN A 15 -6.42 13.20 -18.12
N LYS A 16 -7.70 13.58 -17.97
CA LYS A 16 -8.42 13.51 -16.70
C LYS A 16 -8.70 12.07 -16.28
N SER A 17 -9.09 11.18 -17.20
CA SER A 17 -9.29 9.76 -16.88
C SER A 17 -7.99 9.11 -16.43
N HIS A 18 -6.89 9.32 -17.16
CA HIS A 18 -5.57 8.78 -16.81
C HIS A 18 -5.10 9.27 -15.42
N LEU A 19 -5.32 10.54 -15.09
CA LEU A 19 -5.00 11.07 -13.75
C LEU A 19 -5.81 10.38 -12.64
N ASN A 20 -7.08 10.07 -12.90
CA ASN A 20 -7.94 9.37 -11.94
C ASN A 20 -7.49 7.93 -11.72
N ASP A 21 -7.10 7.23 -12.78
CA ASP A 21 -6.57 5.86 -12.70
C ASP A 21 -5.25 5.83 -11.94
N TYR A 22 -4.35 6.78 -12.19
CA TYR A 22 -3.12 6.94 -11.41
C TYR A 22 -3.41 7.15 -9.92
N LYS A 23 -4.35 8.07 -9.58
CA LYS A 23 -4.75 8.32 -8.19
C LYS A 23 -5.31 7.07 -7.52
N LYS A 24 -6.12 6.29 -8.24
CA LYS A 24 -6.70 5.02 -7.77
C LYS A 24 -5.59 4.00 -7.48
N THR A 25 -4.67 3.80 -8.41
CA THR A 25 -3.52 2.90 -8.26
C THR A 25 -2.63 3.31 -7.09
N LYS A 26 -2.30 4.60 -6.97
CA LYS A 26 -1.51 5.13 -5.83
C LYS A 26 -2.17 4.82 -4.48
N LYS A 27 -3.50 5.01 -4.38
CA LYS A 27 -4.26 4.69 -3.16
C LYS A 27 -4.23 3.19 -2.85
N ASN A 28 -4.36 2.33 -3.87
CA ASN A 28 -4.30 0.88 -3.71
C ASN A 28 -2.91 0.41 -3.29
N ASN A 29 -1.85 0.94 -3.89
CA ASN A 29 -0.47 0.62 -3.53
C ASN A 29 -0.17 0.96 -2.07
N ARG A 30 -0.66 2.11 -1.57
CA ARG A 30 -0.55 2.47 -0.16
C ARG A 30 -1.26 1.46 0.76
N LYS A 31 -2.46 1.02 0.39
CA LYS A 31 -3.20 -0.02 1.14
C LYS A 31 -2.42 -1.34 1.17
N ILE A 32 -1.95 -1.80 0.02
CA ILE A 32 -1.17 -3.04 -0.11
C ILE A 32 0.10 -2.97 0.76
N ALA A 33 0.84 -1.86 0.71
CA ALA A 33 2.02 -1.66 1.54
C ALA A 33 1.70 -1.68 3.04
N LYS A 34 0.55 -1.12 3.46
CA LYS A 34 0.10 -1.19 4.87
C LYS A 34 -0.21 -2.64 5.26
N THR A 35 -0.93 -3.38 4.42
CA THR A 35 -1.28 -4.79 4.67
C THR A 35 -0.03 -5.67 4.77
N ARG A 36 0.97 -5.48 3.90
CA ARG A 36 2.24 -6.21 3.96
C ARG A 36 2.97 -6.00 5.29
N ARG A 37 3.08 -4.75 5.76
CA ARG A 37 3.68 -4.43 7.08
C ARG A 37 2.91 -5.08 8.23
N GLN A 38 1.58 -4.96 8.21
CA GLN A 38 0.74 -5.58 9.24
C GLN A 38 0.93 -7.10 9.30
N ARG A 39 1.01 -7.77 8.15
CA ARG A 39 1.30 -9.21 8.09
C ARG A 39 2.68 -9.54 8.65
N GLY A 40 3.70 -8.72 8.37
CA GLY A 40 5.03 -8.84 8.98
C GLY A 40 4.97 -8.75 10.50
N TYR A 41 4.27 -7.75 11.04
CA TYR A 41 4.15 -7.55 12.49
C TYR A 41 3.39 -8.68 13.18
N GLN A 42 2.38 -9.25 12.52
CA GLN A 42 1.69 -10.45 13.01
C GLN A 42 2.64 -11.64 13.06
N TRP A 43 3.45 -11.84 12.02
CA TRP A 43 4.42 -12.93 11.97
C TRP A 43 5.50 -12.80 13.06
N GLU A 44 6.06 -11.60 13.25
CA GLU A 44 7.00 -11.33 14.34
C GLU A 44 6.40 -11.63 15.72
N SER A 45 5.13 -11.24 15.94
CA SER A 45 4.40 -11.55 17.16
C SER A 45 4.24 -13.05 17.38
N THR A 46 3.88 -13.79 16.32
CA THR A 46 3.78 -15.26 16.37
C THR A 46 5.13 -15.90 16.70
N LEU A 47 6.22 -15.44 16.11
CA LEU A 47 7.57 -15.95 16.42
C LEU A 47 7.93 -15.71 17.89
N VAL A 48 7.73 -14.50 18.40
CA VAL A 48 8.01 -14.19 19.81
C VAL A 48 7.20 -15.09 20.74
N LYS A 49 5.91 -15.33 20.45
CA LYS A 49 5.08 -16.26 21.23
C LYS A 49 5.63 -17.68 21.20
N ARG A 50 6.08 -18.16 20.03
CA ARG A 50 6.65 -19.51 19.88
C ARG A 50 7.94 -19.66 20.69
N PHE A 51 8.88 -18.72 20.57
CA PHE A 51 10.11 -18.75 21.37
C PHE A 51 9.82 -18.69 22.87
N ASN A 52 8.91 -17.81 23.31
CA ASN A 52 8.54 -17.72 24.72
C ASN A 52 7.79 -18.95 25.25
N SER A 53 7.26 -19.80 24.38
CA SER A 53 6.66 -21.10 24.78
C SER A 53 7.69 -22.22 24.89
N THR A 54 8.93 -22.00 24.43
CA THR A 54 10.03 -22.95 24.55
C THR A 54 10.77 -22.69 25.86
N GLU A 55 10.96 -23.74 26.66
CA GLU A 55 11.67 -23.66 27.94
C GLU A 55 13.10 -23.12 27.76
N GLY A 56 13.51 -22.20 28.65
CA GLY A 56 14.82 -21.56 28.59
C GLY A 56 14.96 -20.42 27.56
N TRP A 57 13.92 -20.10 26.79
CA TRP A 57 13.96 -19.02 25.79
C TRP A 57 13.12 -17.81 26.18
N LYS A 58 13.65 -16.61 25.86
CA LYS A 58 12.95 -15.34 26.02
C LYS A 58 13.20 -14.44 24.81
N ALA A 59 12.15 -14.15 24.06
CA ALA A 59 12.16 -13.30 22.88
C ALA A 59 11.33 -12.03 23.10
N PHE A 60 11.75 -10.95 22.42
CA PHE A 60 11.04 -9.67 22.38
C PHE A 60 11.20 -9.03 20.99
N ARG A 61 10.30 -8.09 20.66
CA ARG A 61 10.38 -7.33 19.40
C ARG A 61 11.20 -6.08 19.63
N LEU A 62 12.08 -5.74 18.68
CA LEU A 62 12.85 -4.49 18.70
C LEU A 62 12.03 -3.26 18.26
N GLY A 63 10.74 -3.46 17.95
CA GLY A 63 9.90 -2.46 17.30
C GLY A 63 10.19 -2.39 15.80
N SER A 64 9.28 -1.75 15.07
CA SER A 64 9.43 -1.54 13.63
C SER A 64 9.76 -0.07 13.38
N PRO A 65 10.74 0.28 12.53
CA PRO A 65 11.02 1.66 12.19
C PRO A 65 9.80 2.20 11.44
N SER A 66 9.02 3.05 12.10
CA SER A 66 7.82 3.69 11.56
C SER A 66 8.16 4.69 10.46
#